data_AF-A0A7X7JTH0-F1
#
_entry.id   AF-A0A7X7JTH0-F1
#
_cell.length_a   1.000
_cell.length_b   1.000
_cell.length_c   1.000
_cell.angle_alpha   90.00
_cell.angle_beta   90.00
_cell.angle_gamma   90.00
#
_symmetry.space_group_name_H-M   'P 1'
#
loop_
_entity.id
_entity.type
_entity.pdbx_description
1 polymer ?
#
loop_
_entity_poly.entity_id
_entity_poly.type
_entity_poly.pdbx_seq_one_letter_code
_entity_poly.pdbx_strand_id
1 'polypeptide(L)'
;MITLHGIASRADLPLPFEAVVAGAGAVLLITFWVLFFAWKRSKFEDDAGTPMPRLTRFVDSTGASVAFRVAAGLIWALAAIALIFGVDRIDNPSVGFIYVWLWVGLVVLSVLLGEAYKRTNP
;
A
#
# COMPACT_ATOMS: atom_id res chain seq x y z
N MET A 1 -25.76 -25.57 16.52
CA MET A 1 -25.31 -25.76 15.13
C MET A 1 -23.99 -25.03 14.98
N ILE A 2 -22.89 -25.74 14.71
CA ILE A 2 -21.60 -25.08 14.46
C ILE A 2 -21.68 -24.53 13.05
N THR A 3 -21.78 -23.22 12.93
CA THR A 3 -21.63 -22.53 11.66
C THR A 3 -20.19 -22.76 11.18
N LEU A 4 -19.99 -23.64 10.20
CA LEU A 4 -18.76 -23.67 9.41
C LEU A 4 -18.76 -22.44 8.50
N HIS A 5 -18.47 -21.27 9.06
CA HIS A 5 -18.09 -20.12 8.26
C HIS A 5 -16.79 -20.54 7.55
N GLY A 6 -16.81 -20.72 6.22
CA GLY A 6 -15.66 -21.18 5.42
C GLY A 6 -14.47 -20.22 5.38
N ILE A 7 -14.38 -19.29 6.34
CA ILE A 7 -13.27 -18.40 6.58
C ILE A 7 -12.54 -18.99 7.78
N ALA A 8 -11.51 -19.79 7.53
CA ALA A 8 -10.65 -20.29 8.58
C ALA A 8 -10.11 -19.10 9.38
N SER A 9 -10.45 -19.06 10.67
CA SER A 9 -9.91 -18.10 11.62
C SER A 9 -8.45 -18.48 11.92
N ARG A 10 -7.65 -17.51 12.35
CA ARG A 10 -6.26 -17.72 12.81
C ARG A 10 -6.17 -18.81 13.88
N ALA A 11 -7.26 -19.01 14.62
CA ALA A 11 -7.39 -20.00 15.69
C ALA A 11 -7.72 -21.42 15.20
N ASP A 12 -8.09 -21.59 13.92
CA ASP A 12 -8.49 -22.89 13.36
C ASP A 12 -7.28 -23.67 12.80
N LEU A 13 -6.06 -23.12 12.89
CA LEU A 13 -4.85 -23.82 12.47
C LEU A 13 -4.49 -24.92 13.49
N PRO A 14 -4.24 -26.17 13.06
CA PRO A 14 -3.80 -27.26 13.93
C PRO A 14 -2.29 -27.16 14.28
N LEU A 15 -1.78 -25.93 14.46
CA LEU A 15 -0.37 -25.65 14.75
C LEU A 15 -0.26 -24.64 15.90
N PRO A 16 0.76 -24.77 16.77
CA PRO A 16 0.99 -23.78 17.82
C PRO A 16 1.24 -22.41 17.20
N PHE A 17 0.47 -21.40 17.64
CA PHE A 17 0.48 -20.06 17.07
C PHE A 17 1.88 -19.43 17.05
N GLU A 18 2.66 -19.66 18.10
CA GLU A 18 4.05 -19.18 18.18
C GLU A 18 4.93 -19.73 17.07
N ALA A 19 4.78 -21.01 16.71
CA ALA A 19 5.54 -21.62 15.61
C ALA A 19 5.14 -21.03 14.26
N VAL A 20 3.86 -20.71 14.07
CA VAL A 20 3.36 -20.06 12.85
C VAL A 20 3.94 -18.66 12.72
N VAL A 21 3.92 -17.87 13.80
CA VAL A 21 4.48 -16.51 13.81
C VAL A 21 6.00 -16.53 13.58
N ALA A 22 6.72 -17.42 14.27
CA ALA A 22 8.15 -17.59 14.08
C ALA A 22 8.49 -18.02 12.65
N GLY A 23 7.74 -18.97 12.08
CA GLY A 23 7.90 -19.44 10.71
C GLY A 23 7.63 -18.32 9.69
N ALA A 24 6.55 -17.57 9.85
CA ALA A 24 6.23 -16.44 8.98
C ALA A 24 7.33 -15.36 9.02
N GLY A 25 7.83 -15.03 10.22
CA GLY A 25 8.95 -14.11 10.40
C GLY A 25 10.23 -14.61 9.75
N ALA A 26 10.56 -15.90 9.93
CA ALA A 26 11.75 -16.50 9.31
C ALA A 26 11.66 -16.48 7.78
N VAL A 27 10.51 -16.87 7.20
CA VAL A 27 10.29 -16.82 5.75
C VAL A 27 10.47 -15.40 5.24
N LEU A 28 9.84 -14.41 5.88
CA LEU A 28 9.98 -13.00 5.51
C LEU A 28 11.45 -12.56 5.50
N LEU A 29 12.18 -12.80 6.60
CA LEU A 29 13.59 -12.44 6.70
C LEU A 29 14.44 -13.10 5.62
N ILE A 30 14.24 -14.40 5.37
CA ILE A 30 14.99 -15.14 4.35
C ILE A 30 14.66 -14.60 2.96
N THR A 31 13.40 -14.34 2.64
CA THR A 31 13.01 -13.78 1.33
C THR A 31 13.65 -12.42 1.09
N PHE A 32 13.62 -11.52 2.08
CA PHE A 32 14.27 -10.21 1.98
C PHE A 32 15.80 -10.32 1.90
N TRP A 33 16.40 -11.24 2.65
CA TRP A 33 17.83 -11.53 2.58
C TRP A 33 18.23 -12.00 1.17
N VAL A 34 17.50 -12.97 0.61
CA VAL A 34 17.72 -13.45 -0.75
C VAL A 34 17.55 -12.31 -1.74
N LEU A 35 16.48 -11.51 -1.63
CA LEU A 35 16.25 -10.36 -2.51
C LEU A 35 17.41 -9.37 -2.46
N PHE A 36 17.91 -9.03 -1.27
CA PHE A 36 19.03 -8.11 -1.07
C PHE A 36 20.33 -8.59 -1.77
N PHE A 37 20.64 -9.88 -1.69
CA PHE A 37 21.86 -10.42 -2.31
C PHE A 37 21.71 -10.80 -3.78
N ALA A 38 20.53 -11.29 -4.18
CA ALA A 38 20.27 -11.76 -5.54
C ALA A 38 19.89 -10.62 -6.49
N TRP A 39 19.23 -9.57 -6.01
CA TRP A 39 18.72 -8.47 -6.83
C TRP A 39 19.61 -7.23 -6.74
N LYS A 40 20.83 -7.31 -7.28
CA LYS A 40 21.78 -6.19 -7.25
C LYS A 40 21.60 -5.15 -8.34
N ARG A 41 20.88 -5.47 -9.42
CA ARG A 41 20.63 -4.56 -10.56
C ARG A 41 19.16 -4.61 -10.94
N SER A 42 18.58 -3.45 -11.25
CA SER A 42 17.22 -3.38 -11.77
C SER A 42 17.17 -4.05 -13.14
N LYS A 43 16.41 -5.14 -13.25
CA LYS A 43 16.23 -5.86 -14.53
C LYS A 43 15.14 -5.22 -15.41
N PHE A 44 14.41 -4.25 -14.89
CA PHE A 44 13.26 -3.60 -15.54
C PHE A 44 13.55 -2.14 -15.92
N GLU A 45 14.81 -1.84 -16.20
CA GLU A 45 15.28 -0.49 -16.57
C GLU A 45 15.28 -0.25 -18.08
N ASP A 46 14.72 -1.17 -18.86
CA ASP A 46 14.56 -0.97 -20.30
C ASP A 46 13.55 0.16 -20.53
N ASP A 47 14.02 1.26 -21.14
CA ASP A 47 13.24 2.42 -21.60
C ASP A 47 12.27 2.04 -22.74
N ALA A 48 11.38 1.08 -22.48
CA ALA A 48 10.36 0.63 -23.43
C ALA A 48 9.15 1.58 -23.51
N GLY A 49 9.18 2.70 -22.77
CA GLY A 49 8.12 3.70 -22.73
C GLY A 49 8.26 4.75 -23.83
N THR A 50 7.13 5.22 -24.36
CA THR A 50 7.13 6.43 -25.20
C THR A 50 7.16 7.66 -24.28
N PRO A 51 8.13 8.58 -24.41
CA PRO A 51 8.19 9.76 -23.56
C PRO A 51 6.98 10.67 -23.80
N MET A 52 6.31 11.10 -22.72
CA MET A 52 5.13 11.98 -22.76
C MET A 52 5.41 13.34 -22.10
N PRO A 53 6.32 14.18 -22.65
CA PRO A 53 6.87 15.37 -21.98
C PRO A 53 5.81 16.42 -21.62
N ARG A 54 4.71 16.51 -22.39
CA ARG A 54 3.59 17.41 -22.09
C ARG A 54 2.83 16.98 -20.83
N LEU A 55 2.58 15.69 -20.68
CA LEU A 55 1.88 15.13 -19.53
C LEU A 55 2.77 15.24 -18.28
N THR A 56 4.04 14.86 -18.40
CA THR A 56 5.02 15.02 -17.31
C THR A 56 5.09 16.46 -16.83
N ARG A 57 5.19 17.44 -17.74
CA ARG A 57 5.22 18.87 -17.38
C ARG A 57 3.92 19.36 -16.71
N PHE A 58 2.77 18.84 -17.12
CA PHE A 58 1.49 19.19 -16.49
C PHE A 58 1.41 18.63 -15.06
N VAL A 59 1.74 17.35 -14.90
CA VAL A 59 1.72 16.66 -13.60
C VAL A 59 2.79 17.23 -12.65
N ASP A 60 3.94 17.66 -13.17
CA ASP A 60 5.01 18.31 -12.40
C ASP A 60 4.80 19.82 -12.18
N SER A 61 3.70 20.39 -12.69
CA SER A 61 3.39 21.80 -12.44
C SER A 61 3.13 22.06 -10.95
N THR A 62 3.48 23.26 -10.47
CA THR A 62 3.25 23.65 -9.08
C THR A 62 1.77 23.53 -8.69
N GLY A 63 0.87 23.91 -9.60
CA GLY A 63 -0.57 23.78 -9.38
C GLY A 63 -1.02 22.34 -9.20
N ALA A 64 -0.58 21.43 -10.08
CA ALA A 64 -0.90 20.01 -9.95
C ALA A 64 -0.29 19.41 -8.66
N SER A 65 0.96 19.73 -8.35
CA SER A 65 1.63 19.25 -7.13
C SER A 65 0.92 19.70 -5.85
N VAL A 66 0.52 20.97 -5.77
CA VAL A 66 -0.27 21.49 -4.64
C VAL A 66 -1.63 20.80 -4.57
N ALA A 67 -2.33 20.63 -5.69
CA ALA A 67 -3.60 19.94 -5.72
C ALA A 67 -3.47 18.48 -5.23
N PHE A 68 -2.43 17.76 -5.64
CA PHE A 68 -2.15 16.41 -5.15
C PHE A 68 -1.85 16.37 -3.66
N ARG A 69 -1.04 17.30 -3.14
CA ARG A 69 -0.74 17.40 -1.70
C ARG A 69 -1.99 17.67 -0.88
N VAL A 70 -2.84 18.59 -1.33
CA VAL A 70 -4.12 18.91 -0.67
C VAL A 70 -5.05 17.70 -0.72
N ALA A 71 -5.21 17.06 -1.88
CA ALA A 71 -6.06 15.88 -2.02
C ALA A 71 -5.58 14.73 -1.11
N ALA A 72 -4.28 14.44 -1.09
CA ALA A 72 -3.70 13.45 -0.20
C ALA A 72 -3.93 13.81 1.27
N GLY A 73 -3.72 15.07 1.66
CA GLY A 73 -3.98 15.56 3.01
C GLY A 73 -5.43 15.40 3.43
N LEU A 74 -6.39 15.70 2.55
CA LEU A 74 -7.82 15.52 2.80
C LEU A 74 -8.19 14.05 2.97
N ILE A 75 -7.63 13.17 2.14
CA ILE A 75 -7.83 11.72 2.24
C ILE A 75 -7.29 11.19 3.58
N TRP A 76 -6.10 11.65 4.00
CA TRP A 76 -5.54 11.31 5.31
C TRP A 76 -6.36 11.86 6.47
N ALA A 77 -6.87 13.10 6.35
CA ALA A 77 -7.74 13.69 7.36
C ALA A 77 -9.05 12.90 7.49
N LEU A 78 -9.64 12.47 6.38
CA LEU A 78 -10.83 11.63 6.38
C LEU A 78 -10.55 10.28 7.07
N ALA A 79 -9.42 9.66 6.77
CA ALA A 79 -9.00 8.41 7.43
C ALA A 79 -8.81 8.61 8.94
N ALA A 80 -8.18 9.71 9.36
CA ALA A 80 -8.00 10.04 10.77
C ALA A 80 -9.34 10.31 11.48
N ILE A 81 -10.27 11.02 10.84
CA ILE A 81 -11.62 11.26 11.38
C ILE A 81 -12.36 9.93 11.54
N ALA A 82 -12.33 9.06 10.53
CA ALA A 82 -12.95 7.74 10.59
C ALA A 82 -12.32 6.83 11.67
N LEU A 83 -11.02 6.98 11.93
CA LEU A 83 -10.32 6.22 12.96
C LEU A 83 -10.63 6.74 14.38
N ILE A 84 -10.67 8.06 14.58
CA ILE A 84 -10.84 8.66 15.92
C ILE A 84 -12.30 8.74 16.32
N PHE A 85 -13.18 9.12 15.39
CA PHE A 85 -14.59 9.39 15.65
C PHE A 85 -15.54 8.35 15.02
N GLY A 86 -15.02 7.45 14.19
CA GLY A 86 -15.85 6.44 13.54
C GLY A 86 -16.31 5.36 14.52
N VAL A 87 -17.52 4.87 14.28
CA VAL A 87 -18.09 3.74 15.05
C VAL A 87 -17.38 2.45 14.64
N ASP A 88 -17.19 1.54 15.59
CA ASP A 88 -16.64 0.20 15.33
C ASP A 88 -17.68 -0.66 14.59
N ARG A 89 -17.63 -0.57 13.26
CA ARG A 89 -18.48 -1.30 12.34
C ARG A 89 -17.66 -1.72 11.13
N ILE A 90 -18.10 -2.78 10.45
CA ILE A 90 -17.41 -3.34 9.30
C ILE A 90 -17.37 -2.39 8.08
N ASP A 91 -18.28 -1.42 8.03
CA ASP A 91 -18.34 -0.36 7.02
C ASP A 91 -17.48 0.86 7.37
N ASN A 92 -16.78 0.86 8.51
CA ASN A 92 -15.82 1.90 8.85
C ASN A 92 -14.64 1.84 7.85
N PRO A 93 -14.37 2.94 7.13
CA PRO A 93 -13.36 2.93 6.08
C PRO A 93 -11.92 2.85 6.61
N SER A 94 -11.68 2.95 7.93
CA SER A 94 -10.34 2.95 8.53
C SER A 94 -9.51 1.72 8.17
N VAL A 95 -10.09 0.52 8.21
CA VAL A 95 -9.41 -0.72 7.83
C VAL A 95 -9.16 -0.76 6.33
N GLY A 96 -10.17 -0.45 5.52
CA GLY A 96 -10.05 -0.39 4.06
C GLY A 96 -9.05 0.67 3.58
N PHE A 97 -8.91 1.77 4.32
CA PHE A 97 -7.93 2.80 4.04
C PHE A 97 -6.49 2.25 4.06
N ILE A 98 -6.13 1.52 5.10
CA ILE A 98 -4.80 0.93 5.21
C ILE A 98 -4.61 -0.12 4.12
N TYR A 99 -5.50 -1.11 4.02
CA TYR A 99 -5.27 -2.26 3.13
C TYR A 99 -5.49 -1.98 1.64
N VAL A 100 -6.32 -1.00 1.28
CA VAL A 100 -6.68 -0.72 -0.12
C VAL A 100 -6.10 0.61 -0.56
N TRP A 101 -6.43 1.71 0.12
CA TRP A 101 -6.01 3.04 -0.34
C TRP A 101 -4.50 3.25 -0.22
N LEU A 102 -3.90 2.86 0.90
CA LEU A 102 -2.45 3.01 1.09
C LEU A 102 -1.66 2.00 0.25
N TRP A 103 -2.03 0.72 0.30
CA TRP A 103 -1.27 -0.34 -0.40
C TRP A 103 -1.52 -0.39 -1.91
N VAL A 104 -2.78 -0.33 -2.36
CA VAL A 104 -3.13 -0.46 -3.78
C VAL A 104 -3.25 0.91 -4.43
N GLY A 105 -3.93 1.85 -3.77
CA GLY A 105 -4.17 3.19 -4.30
C GLY A 105 -2.88 3.93 -4.60
N LEU A 106 -1.88 3.86 -3.71
CA LEU A 106 -0.57 4.49 -3.93
C LEU A 106 0.17 3.91 -5.14
N VAL A 107 0.11 2.59 -5.34
CA VAL A 107 0.75 1.93 -6.49
C VAL A 107 0.08 2.34 -7.79
N VAL A 108 -1.26 2.28 -7.86
CA VAL A 108 -2.02 2.70 -9.06
C VAL A 108 -1.77 4.18 -9.37
N LEU A 109 -1.77 5.04 -8.35
CA LEU A 109 -1.47 6.46 -8.50
C LEU A 109 -0.05 6.68 -9.06
N SER A 110 0.92 5.90 -8.57
CA SER A 110 2.32 6.02 -8.99
C SER A 110 2.54 5.54 -10.42
N VAL A 111 1.83 4.49 -10.85
CA VAL A 111 1.87 4.02 -12.24
C VAL A 111 1.28 5.07 -13.19
N LEU A 112 0.20 5.75 -12.80
CA LEU A 112 -0.49 6.72 -13.66
C LEU A 112 0.21 8.08 -13.72
N LEU A 113 0.82 8.53 -12.62
CA LEU A 113 1.30 9.91 -12.47
C LEU A 113 2.80 10.02 -12.22
N GLY A 114 3.52 8.90 -12.18
CA GLY A 114 4.94 8.85 -11.81
C GLY A 114 5.14 8.84 -10.30
N GLU A 115 6.24 9.41 -9.80
CA GLU A 115 6.62 9.30 -8.39
C GLU A 115 5.73 10.11 -7.43
N ALA A 116 4.50 9.65 -7.20
CA ALA A 116 3.51 10.29 -6.33
C ALA A 116 4.03 10.49 -4.90
N TYR A 117 4.84 9.54 -4.41
CA TYR A 117 5.48 9.61 -3.09
C TYR A 117 6.45 10.79 -2.98
N LYS A 118 7.36 10.99 -3.94
CA LYS A 118 8.31 12.12 -3.89
C LYS A 118 7.61 13.48 -3.88
N ARG A 119 6.46 13.59 -4.56
CA ARG A 119 5.71 14.85 -4.62
C ARG A 119 4.94 15.14 -3.33
N THR A 120 4.50 14.11 -2.60
CA THR A 120 3.75 14.27 -1.34
C THR A 120 4.66 14.34 -0.11
N ASN A 121 5.89 13.84 -0.20
CA ASN A 121 6.91 14.02 0.81
C ASN A 121 7.33 15.51 0.88
N PRO A 122 7.44 16.12 2.08
CA PRO A 122 7.87 17.50 2.25
C PRO A 122 9.31 17.74 1.77
#